data_AF-A0A961YYD8-F1
#
_entry.id   AF-A0A961YYD8-F1
#
_cell.length_a   1.000
_cell.length_b   1.000
_cell.length_c   1.000
_cell.angle_alpha   90.00
_cell.angle_beta   90.00
_cell.angle_gamma   90.00
#
_symmetry.space_group_name_H-M   'P 1'
#
loop_
_entity.id
_entity.type
_entity.pdbx_description
1 polymer ?
#
loop_
_entity_poly.entity_id
_entity_poly.type
_entity_poly.pdbx_seq_one_letter_code
_entity_poly.pdbx_strand_id
1 'polypeptide(L)'
;MSGPKRQLQCAVCGSDAGRWHQHWNRDTGFGICRLCTDWILHQRRMDPTEFRRTYGVAGVNYEPKMVRHMGRDFIVLAEFPETEDAKANAYMDRYPGAAVLGIWDGNVILADVNDLGQPAKEGGNG
;
A
#
# COMPACT_ATOMS: atom_id res chain seq x y z
N MET A 1 -8.76 13.94 9.97
CA MET A 1 -7.84 14.69 9.09
C MET A 1 -6.42 14.24 9.40
N SER A 2 -5.70 13.71 8.42
CA SER A 2 -4.28 13.37 8.56
C SER A 2 -3.47 14.66 8.73
N GLY A 3 -2.62 14.77 9.76
CA GLY A 3 -1.76 15.96 9.98
C GLY A 3 -0.79 16.22 8.81
N PRO A 4 0.06 17.26 8.81
CA PRO A 4 0.89 17.59 7.63
C PRO A 4 1.86 16.46 7.24
N LYS A 5 2.13 16.31 5.94
CA LYS A 5 3.19 15.41 5.43
C LYS A 5 4.56 15.91 5.88
N ARG A 6 5.39 15.01 6.39
CA ARG A 6 6.74 15.28 6.87
C ARG A 6 7.72 14.24 6.37
N GLN A 7 9.01 14.56 6.37
CA GLN A 7 10.05 13.57 6.12
C GLN A 7 10.06 12.55 7.26
N LEU A 8 10.06 11.27 6.93
CA LEU A 8 10.05 10.17 7.90
C LEU A 8 11.29 9.29 7.74
N GLN A 9 11.80 8.79 8.85
CA GLN A 9 12.82 7.74 8.86
C GLN A 9 12.15 6.36 8.91
N CYS A 10 12.67 5.40 8.15
CA CYS A 10 12.17 4.03 8.15
C CYS A 10 12.47 3.36 9.50
N ALA A 11 11.41 2.93 10.19
CA ALA A 11 11.52 2.22 11.48
C ALA A 11 12.12 0.82 11.38
N VAL A 12 12.32 0.29 10.16
CA VAL A 12 12.83 -1.07 9.93
C VAL A 12 14.32 -1.05 9.62
N CYS A 13 14.74 -0.22 8.66
CA CYS A 13 16.14 -0.17 8.21
C CYS A 13 16.90 1.11 8.59
N GLY A 14 16.23 2.12 9.16
CA GLY A 14 16.83 3.42 9.49
C GLY A 14 17.07 4.35 8.28
N SER A 15 16.82 3.91 7.05
CA SER A 15 16.94 4.73 5.84
C SER A 15 15.79 5.73 5.69
N ASP A 16 15.81 6.53 4.62
CA ASP A 16 14.72 7.43 4.29
C ASP A 16 13.42 6.68 3.94
N ALA A 17 12.30 7.03 4.57
CA ALA A 17 10.97 6.51 4.23
C ALA A 17 10.18 7.45 3.30
N GLY A 18 10.71 8.66 3.03
CA GLY A 18 10.06 9.66 2.19
C GLY A 18 9.14 10.60 2.96
N ARG A 19 8.36 11.39 2.21
CA ARG A 19 7.50 12.45 2.76
C ARG A 19 6.03 12.05 2.81
N TRP A 20 5.56 11.65 4.00
CA TRP A 20 4.23 11.07 4.19
C TRP A 20 3.52 11.61 5.43
N HIS A 21 2.23 11.30 5.56
CA HIS A 21 1.48 11.56 6.78
C HIS A 21 1.91 10.59 7.88
N GLN A 22 2.22 11.09 9.08
CA GLN A 22 2.53 10.25 10.23
C GLN A 22 1.33 9.33 10.54
N HIS A 23 1.59 8.03 10.68
CA HIS A 23 0.59 7.09 11.20
C HIS A 23 0.51 7.22 12.72
N TRP A 24 -0.71 7.15 13.27
CA TRP A 24 -1.02 7.54 14.65
C TRP A 24 -0.45 6.61 15.73
N ASN A 25 -0.03 5.40 15.35
CA ASN A 25 0.39 4.34 16.28
C ASN A 25 1.91 4.24 16.46
N ARG A 26 2.70 5.17 15.90
CA ARG A 26 4.18 5.13 15.90
C ARG A 26 4.78 6.40 16.49
N ASP A 27 6.02 6.26 16.97
CA ASP A 27 6.86 7.38 17.37
C ASP A 27 6.93 8.45 16.27
N THR A 28 6.93 9.71 16.70
CA THR A 28 6.93 10.83 15.76
C THR A 28 8.24 10.87 14.97
N GLY A 29 8.13 11.03 13.65
CA GLY A 29 9.29 11.10 12.76
C GLY A 29 9.64 9.75 12.11
N PHE A 30 8.87 8.70 12.40
CA PHE A 30 9.09 7.37 11.85
C PHE A 30 7.95 6.90 10.94
N GLY A 31 8.32 6.17 9.89
CA GLY A 31 7.44 5.53 8.92
C GLY A 31 8.05 4.24 8.40
N ILE A 32 7.67 3.81 7.19
CA ILE A 32 8.26 2.66 6.51
C ILE A 32 8.57 3.00 5.06
N CYS A 33 9.75 2.59 4.58
CA CYS A 33 10.14 2.77 3.18
C CYS A 33 9.57 1.64 2.30
N ARG A 34 9.46 1.88 0.99
CA ARG A 34 8.90 0.91 0.03
C ARG A 34 9.59 -0.46 0.08
N LEU A 35 10.93 -0.49 0.14
CA LEU A 35 11.68 -1.74 0.21
C LEU A 35 11.34 -2.58 1.46
N CYS A 36 11.15 -1.91 2.61
CA CYS A 36 10.76 -2.61 3.83
C CYS A 36 9.28 -3.02 3.82
N THR A 37 8.41 -2.24 3.20
CA THR A 37 7.02 -2.65 2.93
C THR A 37 6.98 -3.94 2.12
N ASP A 38 7.68 -3.98 0.97
CA ASP A 38 7.72 -5.13 0.09
C ASP A 38 8.32 -6.36 0.81
N TRP A 39 9.40 -6.18 1.56
CA TRP A 39 10.01 -7.26 2.33
C TRP A 39 9.07 -7.82 3.40
N ILE A 40 8.37 -6.97 4.15
CA ILE A 40 7.45 -7.42 5.20
C ILE A 40 6.24 -8.14 4.61
N LEU A 41 5.63 -7.59 3.56
CA LEU A 41 4.45 -8.16 2.94
C LEU A 41 4.76 -9.46 2.19
N HIS A 42 5.84 -9.50 1.41
CA HIS A 42 6.09 -10.63 0.52
C HIS A 42 7.06 -11.67 1.08
N GLN A 43 8.08 -11.27 1.85
CA GLN A 43 9.04 -12.23 2.43
C GLN A 43 8.67 -12.65 3.85
N ARG A 44 8.28 -11.70 4.71
CA ARG A 44 7.82 -12.03 6.08
C ARG A 44 6.37 -12.48 6.10
N ARG A 45 5.63 -12.29 5.00
CA ARG A 45 4.22 -12.69 4.83
C ARG A 45 3.34 -12.16 5.97
N MET A 46 3.61 -10.93 6.42
CA MET A 46 2.72 -10.26 7.37
C MET A 46 1.35 -10.09 6.72
N ASP A 47 0.30 -10.37 7.48
CA ASP A 47 -1.06 -10.17 7.01
C ASP A 47 -1.30 -8.69 6.61
N PRO A 48 -1.89 -8.39 5.44
CA PRO A 48 -2.12 -7.01 4.99
C PRO A 48 -2.99 -6.16 5.94
N THR A 49 -3.92 -6.77 6.67
CA THR A 49 -4.73 -6.06 7.68
C THR A 49 -3.84 -5.66 8.86
N GLU A 50 -3.02 -6.58 9.36
CA GLU A 50 -2.05 -6.29 10.41
C GLU A 50 -1.02 -5.24 9.97
N PHE A 51 -0.52 -5.34 8.75
CA PHE A 51 0.41 -4.38 8.17
C PHE A 51 -0.20 -2.98 8.14
N ARG A 52 -1.43 -2.84 7.61
CA ARG A 52 -2.15 -1.56 7.57
C ARG A 52 -2.36 -0.98 8.96
N ARG A 53 -2.75 -1.82 9.93
CA ARG A 53 -2.89 -1.39 11.33
C ARG A 53 -1.57 -0.85 11.87
N THR A 54 -0.44 -1.47 11.51
CA THR A 54 0.90 -1.18 12.04
C THR A 54 1.58 0.01 11.37
N TYR A 55 1.46 0.18 10.06
CA TYR A 55 2.21 1.16 9.28
C TYR A 55 1.33 2.17 8.52
N GLY A 56 0.01 1.97 8.53
CA GLY A 56 -0.95 2.87 7.91
C GLY A 56 -1.32 2.46 6.48
N VAL A 57 -1.69 3.44 5.66
CA VAL A 57 -2.26 3.24 4.32
C VAL A 57 -1.27 3.65 3.24
N ALA A 58 -1.13 2.82 2.21
CA ALA A 58 -0.35 3.13 1.01
C ALA A 58 -0.80 4.47 0.39
N GLY A 59 0.15 5.31 -0.03
CA GLY A 59 -0.13 6.64 -0.59
C GLY A 59 -0.47 7.73 0.45
N VAL A 60 -0.81 7.33 1.68
CA VAL A 60 -1.07 8.25 2.80
C VAL A 60 0.13 8.29 3.75
N ASN A 61 0.54 7.12 4.24
CA ASN A 61 1.53 6.96 5.30
C ASN A 61 2.90 6.48 4.81
N TYR A 62 2.94 5.88 3.63
CA TYR A 62 4.16 5.41 2.97
C TYR A 62 3.96 5.35 1.45
N GLU A 63 5.06 5.15 0.74
CA GLU A 63 5.06 5.05 -0.73
C GLU A 63 4.25 3.85 -1.21
N PRO A 64 3.23 4.05 -2.06
CA PRO A 64 2.38 2.96 -2.52
C PRO A 64 3.11 2.08 -3.56
N LYS A 65 2.78 0.80 -3.56
CA LYS A 65 2.93 -0.03 -4.76
C LYS A 65 1.83 0.38 -5.75
N MET A 66 2.20 0.50 -7.02
CA MET A 66 1.29 0.86 -8.10
C MET A 66 1.10 -0.35 -9.03
N VAL A 67 -0.11 -0.53 -9.55
CA VAL A 67 -0.38 -1.51 -10.62
C VAL A 67 -0.97 -0.79 -11.83
N ARG A 68 -0.54 -1.23 -13.02
CA ARG A 68 -1.02 -0.70 -14.30
C ARG A 68 -2.20 -1.52 -14.79
N HIS A 69 -3.35 -0.89 -14.97
CA HIS A 69 -4.52 -1.50 -15.59
C HIS A 69 -5.17 -0.53 -16.58
N MET A 70 -5.50 -1.00 -17.80
CA MET A 70 -6.12 -0.18 -18.85
C MET A 70 -5.45 1.19 -19.09
N GLY A 71 -4.11 1.24 -19.10
CA GLY A 71 -3.37 2.48 -19.31
C GLY A 71 -3.37 3.46 -18.12
N ARG A 72 -3.71 2.99 -16.92
CA ARG A 72 -3.78 3.81 -15.70
C ARG A 72 -3.07 3.13 -14.53
N ASP A 73 -2.42 3.92 -13.69
CA ASP A 73 -1.72 3.48 -12.48
C ASP A 73 -2.64 3.63 -11.27
N PHE A 74 -2.89 2.52 -10.57
CA PHE A 74 -3.73 2.45 -9.37
C PHE A 74 -2.89 2.16 -8.14
N ILE A 75 -3.27 2.75 -7.00
CA ILE A 75 -2.64 2.43 -5.72
C ILE A 75 -3.12 1.07 -5.23
N VAL A 76 -2.19 0.19 -4.92
CA VAL A 76 -2.49 -1.08 -4.27
C VAL A 76 -2.70 -0.86 -2.77
N LEU A 77 -3.90 -1.20 -2.29
CA LEU A 77 -4.24 -1.15 -0.86
C LEU A 77 -3.84 -2.43 -0.12
N ALA A 78 -3.97 -3.58 -0.78
CA ALA A 78 -3.60 -4.89 -0.25
C ALA A 78 -3.49 -5.92 -1.39
N GLU A 79 -2.74 -6.99 -1.13
CA GLU A 79 -2.57 -8.13 -2.03
C GLU A 79 -2.76 -9.42 -1.23
N PHE A 80 -3.50 -10.35 -1.78
CA PHE A 80 -3.72 -11.68 -1.21
C PHE A 80 -3.51 -12.73 -2.28
N PRO A 81 -2.94 -13.91 -1.96
CA PRO A 81 -2.95 -15.03 -2.90
C PRO A 81 -4.39 -15.32 -3.35
N GLU A 82 -4.59 -15.67 -4.63
CA GLU A 82 -5.90 -16.03 -5.18
C GLU A 82 -6.55 -17.19 -4.44
N THR A 83 -5.73 -18.09 -3.88
CA THR A 83 -6.17 -19.20 -3.04
C THR A 83 -6.64 -18.78 -1.64
N GLU A 84 -6.54 -17.50 -1.29
CA GLU A 84 -6.93 -16.93 0.01
C GLU A 84 -8.02 -15.84 -0.14
N ASP A 85 -8.95 -16.02 -1.08
CA ASP A 85 -10.07 -15.11 -1.36
C ASP A 85 -10.87 -14.70 -0.10
N ALA A 86 -11.07 -15.62 0.85
CA ALA A 86 -11.72 -15.34 2.12
C ALA A 86 -11.02 -14.23 2.94
N LYS A 87 -9.69 -14.12 2.86
CA LYS A 87 -8.95 -13.03 3.51
C LYS A 87 -9.11 -11.70 2.79
N ALA A 88 -9.15 -11.72 1.46
CA ALA A 88 -9.44 -10.54 0.66
C ALA A 88 -10.85 -10.00 1.00
N ASN A 89 -11.85 -10.89 1.09
CA ASN A 89 -13.20 -10.54 1.49
C ASN A 89 -13.24 -9.94 2.90
N ALA A 90 -12.57 -10.58 3.87
CA ALA A 90 -12.48 -10.07 5.24
C ALA A 90 -11.78 -8.70 5.33
N TYR A 91 -10.81 -8.42 4.45
CA TYR A 91 -10.19 -7.10 4.35
C TYR A 91 -11.20 -6.05 3.86
N MET A 92 -11.94 -6.35 2.79
CA MET A 92 -12.96 -5.44 2.24
C MET A 92 -14.09 -5.15 3.25
N ASP A 93 -14.51 -6.15 4.04
CA ASP A 93 -15.50 -5.96 5.11
C ASP A 93 -15.01 -4.99 6.19
N ARG A 94 -13.72 -5.05 6.53
CA ARG A 94 -13.10 -4.19 7.56
C ARG A 94 -12.78 -2.79 7.04
N TYR A 95 -12.57 -2.64 5.73
CA TYR A 95 -12.16 -1.40 5.10
C TYR A 95 -13.13 -1.04 3.97
N PRO A 96 -14.33 -0.50 4.32
CA PRO A 96 -15.30 -0.05 3.33
C PRO A 96 -14.65 0.92 2.35
N GLY A 97 -14.78 0.62 1.06
CA GLY A 97 -14.11 1.34 -0.02
C GLY A 97 -12.97 0.55 -0.66
N ALA A 98 -12.42 -0.49 -0.03
CA ALA A 98 -11.55 -1.44 -0.71
C ALA A 98 -12.39 -2.34 -1.64
N ALA A 99 -11.93 -2.52 -2.88
CA ALA A 99 -12.56 -3.38 -3.89
C ALA A 99 -11.49 -4.11 -4.71
N VAL A 100 -11.88 -5.24 -5.31
CA VAL A 100 -11.03 -5.99 -6.22
C VAL A 100 -10.81 -5.18 -7.49
N LEU A 101 -9.54 -4.88 -7.79
CA LEU A 101 -9.14 -4.30 -9.08
C LEU A 101 -8.93 -5.39 -10.14
N GLY A 102 -8.49 -6.58 -9.72
CA GLY A 102 -8.25 -7.73 -10.58
C GLY A 102 -7.28 -8.73 -9.96
N ILE A 103 -6.87 -9.72 -10.76
CA ILE A 103 -5.93 -10.77 -10.36
C ILE A 103 -4.67 -10.68 -11.23
N TRP A 104 -3.50 -10.61 -10.59
CA TRP A 104 -2.19 -10.57 -11.25
C TRP A 104 -1.21 -11.46 -10.51
N ASP A 105 -0.41 -12.22 -11.26
CA ASP A 105 0.61 -13.12 -10.72
C ASP A 105 0.08 -14.05 -9.60
N GLY A 106 -1.17 -14.51 -9.75
CA GLY A 106 -1.85 -15.37 -8.77
C GLY A 106 -2.24 -14.66 -7.46
N ASN A 107 -2.33 -13.32 -7.46
CA ASN A 107 -2.78 -12.52 -6.33
C ASN A 107 -4.00 -11.68 -6.68
N VAL A 108 -4.98 -11.64 -5.78
CA VAL A 108 -6.06 -10.65 -5.77
C VAL A 108 -5.48 -9.32 -5.34
N ILE A 109 -5.62 -8.31 -6.19
CA ILE A 109 -5.16 -6.95 -5.94
C ILE A 109 -6.37 -6.09 -5.55
N LEU A 110 -6.30 -5.48 -4.37
CA LEU A 110 -7.32 -4.56 -3.87
C LEU A 110 -6.89 -3.11 -4.07
N ALA A 111 -7.81 -2.28 -4.55
CA ALA A 111 -7.65 -0.82 -4.69
C ALA A 111 -8.82 -0.09 -4.01
N ASP A 112 -8.75 1.24 -3.90
CA ASP A 112 -9.92 2.03 -3.47
C ASP A 112 -10.93 2.08 -4.62
N VAL A 113 -12.21 1.83 -4.34
CA VAL A 113 -13.30 1.86 -5.32
C VAL A 113 -13.46 3.23 -5.98
N ASN A 114 -12.98 4.29 -5.33
CA ASN A 114 -12.99 5.66 -5.85
C ASN A 114 -11.65 6.06 -6.49
N ASP A 115 -10.61 5.19 -6.44
CA ASP A 115 -9.38 5.44 -7.18
C ASP A 115 -9.63 5.19 -8.67
N LEU A 116 -9.78 6.29 -9.41
CA LEU A 116 -9.93 6.24 -10.87
C LEU A 116 -8.62 5.93 -11.60
N GLY A 117 -7.51 5.75 -10.88
CA GLY A 117 -6.17 5.59 -11.42
C GLY A 117 -5.65 6.89 -12.05
N GLN A 118 -4.34 7.06 -12.05
CA GLN A 118 -3.69 8.17 -12.75
C GLN A 118 -3.33 7.74 -14.17
N PRO A 119 -3.43 8.63 -15.18
CA PRO A 119 -2.92 8.31 -16.51
C PRO A 119 -1.47 7.83 -16.41
N ALA A 120 -1.22 6.68 -17.03
CA ALA A 120 0.12 6.18 -17.24
C ALA A 120 1.02 7.28 -17.81
N LYS A 121 2.15 7.57 -17.16
CA LYS A 121 3.20 8.29 -17.88
C LYS A 121 3.72 7.36 -18.97
N GLU A 122 3.61 7.78 -20.22
CA GLU A 122 4.31 7.12 -21.31
C GLU A 122 5.81 7.14 -20.98
N GLY A 123 6.48 6.01 -21.16
CA GLY A 123 7.90 5.90 -20.88
C GLY A 123 8.67 6.92 -21.72
N GLY A 124 9.20 7.96 -21.08
CA GLY A 124 10.29 8.72 -21.65
C GLY A 124 11.51 7.81 -21.69
N ASN A 125 11.86 7.32 -22.87
CA ASN A 125 13.20 6.80 -23.12
C ASN A 125 14.21 7.91 -22.81
N GLY A 126 15.06 7.67 -21.81
CA GLY A 126 16.26 8.46 -21.50
C GLY A 126 17.39 7.50 -21.18
#